data_AF-A0A841EBI9-F1
#
_entry.id   AF-A0A841EBI9-F1
#
_cell.length_a   1.000
_cell.length_b   1.000
_cell.length_c   1.000
_cell.angle_alpha   90.00
_cell.angle_beta   90.00
_cell.angle_gamma   90.00
#
_symmetry.space_group_name_H-M   'P 1'
#
loop_
_entity.id
_entity.type
_entity.pdbx_description
1 polymer ?
#
loop_
_entity_poly.entity_id
_entity_poly.type
_entity_poly.pdbx_seq_one_letter_code
_entity_poly.pdbx_strand_id
1 'polypeptide(L)' 'MRSLDELVDVEGPAWPALLERFAGSPAKVRHLAPDEERGRACLMRLQVTARSTLGAFALHCGGLLLDEG' A
#
# COMPACT_ATOMS: atom_id res chain seq x y z
N MET A 1 17.34 0.98 13.28
CA MET A 1 16.36 0.77 12.20
C MET A 1 15.38 -0.29 12.65
N ARG A 2 14.11 -0.18 12.26
CA ARG A 2 13.07 -1.18 12.53
C ARG A 2 13.21 -2.37 11.58
N SER A 3 12.87 -3.56 12.04
CA SER A 3 12.77 -4.78 11.23
C SER A 3 11.60 -4.69 10.25
N LEU A 4 11.55 -5.59 9.27
CA LEU A 4 10.42 -5.64 8.34
C LEU A 4 9.12 -5.98 9.06
N ASP A 5 9.16 -6.93 10.00
CA ASP A 5 8.00 -7.34 10.77
C ASP A 5 7.43 -6.17 11.59
N GLU A 6 8.30 -5.35 12.22
CA GLU A 6 7.87 -4.12 12.91
C GLU A 6 7.22 -3.07 12.00
N LEU A 7 7.48 -3.12 10.69
CA LEU A 7 6.90 -2.22 9.71
C LEU A 7 5.59 -2.76 9.10
N VAL A 8 5.46 -4.09 8.97
CA VAL A 8 4.32 -4.76 8.33
C VAL A 8 3.25 -5.15 9.34
N ASP A 9 3.64 -5.77 10.46
CA ASP A 9 2.73 -6.30 11.48
C ASP A 9 2.29 -5.20 12.44
N VAL A 10 1.46 -4.30 11.93
CA VAL A 10 0.91 -3.18 12.68
C VAL A 10 -0.59 -3.30 12.83
N GLU A 11 -1.09 -2.88 13.99
CA GLU A 11 -2.52 -2.72 14.20
C GLU A 11 -3.06 -1.59 13.31
N GLY A 12 -4.18 -1.84 12.63
CA GLY A 12 -4.81 -0.89 11.73
C GLY A 12 -3.97 -0.55 10.50
N PRO A 13 -3.60 -1.53 9.64
CA PRO A 13 -2.94 -1.24 8.38
C PRO A 13 -3.84 -0.36 7.51
N ALA A 14 -3.27 0.56 6.73
CA ALA A 14 -4.06 1.49 5.93
C ALA A 14 -4.68 0.85 4.69
N TRP A 15 -4.17 -0.30 4.24
CA TRP A 15 -4.57 -0.90 2.95
C TRP A 15 -6.07 -1.25 2.86
N PRO A 16 -6.71 -1.90 3.86
CA PRO A 16 -8.14 -2.16 3.81
C PRO A 16 -8.99 -0.90 3.64
N ALA A 17 -8.69 0.16 4.40
CA ALA A 17 -9.40 1.44 4.29
C ALA A 17 -9.16 2.12 2.93
N LEU A 18 -7.98 1.95 2.32
CA LEU A 18 -7.71 2.43 0.96
C LEU A 18 -8.53 1.66 -0.08
N LEU A 19 -8.66 0.33 0.04
CA LEU A 19 -9.49 -0.48 -0.84
C LEU A 19 -10.97 -0.07 -0.79
N GLU A 20 -11.50 0.19 0.41
CA GLU A 20 -12.87 0.71 0.59
C GLU A 20 -13.05 2.06 -0.10
N ARG A 21 -12.06 2.97 0.03
CA ARG A 21 -12.08 4.27 -0.65
C ARG A 21 -12.03 4.14 -2.17
N PHE A 22 -11.26 3.19 -2.70
CA PHE A 22 -11.23 2.94 -4.14
C PHE A 22 -12.57 2.41 -4.65
N ALA A 23 -13.21 1.51 -3.89
CA ALA A 23 -14.52 0.97 -4.24
C ALA A 23 -15.64 2.03 -4.19
N GLY A 24 -15.53 3.02 -3.29
CA GLY A 24 -16.47 4.14 -3.19
C GLY A 24 -16.18 5.32 -4.12
N SER A 25 -15.10 5.27 -4.90
CA SER A 25 -14.71 6.35 -5.80
C SER A 25 -15.64 6.43 -7.01
N PRO A 26 -16.04 7.64 -7.48
CA PRO A 26 -16.76 7.78 -8.75
C PRO A 26 -15.88 7.40 -9.96
N ALA A 27 -14.56 7.55 -9.83
CA ALA A 27 -13.58 7.12 -10.83
C ALA A 27 -13.36 5.61 -10.78
N LYS A 28 -13.12 4.96 -11.93
CA LYS A 28 -12.76 3.55 -11.97
C LYS A 28 -11.30 3.36 -11.57
N VAL A 29 -11.08 3.11 -10.28
CA VAL A 29 -9.74 2.87 -9.74
C VAL A 29 -9.39 1.37 -9.83
N ARG A 30 -8.25 1.06 -10.42
CA ARG A 30 -7.68 -0.30 -10.44
C ARG A 30 -6.27 -0.28 -9.89
N HIS A 31 -6.01 -1.07 -8.86
CA HIS A 31 -4.65 -1.29 -8.38
C HIS A 31 -4.02 -2.48 -9.11
N LEU A 32 -2.72 -2.38 -9.35
CA LEU A 32 -1.91 -3.47 -9.87
C LEU A 32 -1.26 -4.22 -8.71
N ALA A 33 -1.14 -5.54 -8.85
CA ALA A 33 -0.45 -6.36 -7.86
C ALA A 33 1.00 -5.86 -7.67
N PRO A 34 1.52 -5.86 -6.43
CA PRO A 34 2.90 -5.48 -6.18
C PRO A 34 3.87 -6.56 -6.64
N ASP A 35 5.10 -6.15 -6.91
CA ASP A 35 6.25 -7.05 -6.78
C ASP A 35 6.58 -7.12 -5.28
N GLU A 36 6.33 -8.28 -4.66
CA GLU A 36 6.41 -8.41 -3.20
C GLU A 36 7.82 -8.15 -2.64
N GLU A 37 8.87 -8.58 -3.35
CA GLU A 37 10.25 -8.40 -2.90
C GLU A 37 10.63 -6.92 -2.97
N ARG A 38 10.29 -6.26 -4.08
CA ARG A 38 10.51 -4.82 -4.24
C ARG A 38 9.69 -4.01 -3.24
N GLY A 39 8.45 -4.41 -2.96
CA GLY A 39 7.60 -3.74 -2.00
C GLY A 39 8.16 -3.79 -0.57
N ARG A 40 8.55 -4.99 -0.12
CA ARG A 40 9.22 -5.20 1.19
C ARG A 40 10.54 -4.41 1.26
N ALA A 41 11.36 -4.44 0.22
CA ALA A 41 12.61 -3.69 0.17
C ALA A 41 12.38 -2.16 0.19
N CYS A 42 11.35 -1.68 -0.50
CA CYS A 42 10.96 -0.27 -0.51
C CYS A 42 10.52 0.18 0.89
N LEU A 43 9.64 -0.59 1.54
CA LEU A 43 9.17 -0.33 2.89
C LEU A 43 10.34 -0.28 3.90
N MET A 44 11.27 -1.23 3.80
CA MET A 44 12.48 -1.25 4.61
C MET A 44 13.37 -0.02 4.42
N ARG A 45 13.50 0.49 3.19
CA ARG A 45 14.31 1.69 2.92
C ARG A 45 13.62 2.96 3.38
N LEU A 46 12.30 3.04 3.23
CA LEU A 46 11.49 4.18 3.68
C LEU A 46 11.37 4.25 5.19
N GLN A 47 11.47 3.11 5.89
CA GLN A 47 11.28 3.02 7.33
C GLN A 47 9.95 3.65 7.77
N VAL A 48 8.88 3.40 7.02
CA VAL A 48 7.50 3.74 7.39
C VAL A 48 6.70 2.45 7.59
N THR A 49 5.62 2.50 8.34
CA THR A 49 4.81 1.30 8.62
C THR A 49 3.64 1.16 7.64
N ALA A 50 3.08 -0.04 7.53
CA ALA A 50 1.88 -0.33 6.75
C ALA A 50 0.61 0.36 7.29
N ARG A 51 0.65 0.98 8.48
CA ARG A 51 -0.40 1.87 9.02
C ARG A 51 -0.48 3.19 8.25
N SER A 52 0.60 3.60 7.59
CA SER A 52 0.60 4.81 6.77
C SER A 52 0.11 4.51 5.35
N THR A 53 -0.50 5.50 4.70
CA THR A 53 -0.88 5.42 3.28
C THR A 53 0.33 5.10 2.40
N LEU A 54 1.48 5.75 2.65
CA LEU A 54 2.72 5.50 1.90
C LEU A 54 3.20 4.05 2.07
N GLY A 55 3.26 3.54 3.29
CA GLY A 55 3.71 2.18 3.56
C GLY A 55 2.75 1.13 2.98
N ALA A 56 1.45 1.37 3.07
CA ALA A 56 0.45 0.51 2.44
C ALA A 56 0.61 0.45 0.91
N PHE A 57 0.82 1.59 0.24
CA PHE A 57 1.12 1.61 -1.19
C PHE A 57 2.43 0.91 -1.53
N ALA A 58 3.50 1.21 -0.79
CA ALA A 58 4.80 0.59 -1.02
C ALA A 58 4.75 -0.93 -0.90
N LEU A 59 3.93 -1.47 0.00
CA LEU A 59 3.81 -2.91 0.24
C LEU A 59 2.82 -3.62 -0.69
N HIS A 60 1.69 -2.99 -0.99
CA HIS A 60 0.54 -3.68 -1.60
C HIS A 60 0.18 -3.24 -3.01
N CYS A 61 0.89 -2.27 -3.59
CA CYS A 61 0.51 -1.68 -4.87
C CYS A 61 1.69 -1.54 -5.82
N GLY A 62 1.63 -2.23 -6.96
CA GLY A 62 2.58 -2.05 -8.06
C GLY A 62 2.28 -0.82 -8.93
N GLY A 63 1.08 -0.25 -8.79
CA GLY A 63 0.64 0.95 -9.50
C GLY A 63 -0.86 1.15 -9.37
N LEU A 64 -1.32 2.40 -9.56
CA LEU A 64 -2.73 2.74 -9.63
C LEU A 64 -3.07 3.23 -11.04
N LEU A 65 -4.11 2.63 -11.61
CA LEU A 65 -4.76 3.11 -12.83
C LEU A 65 -6.05 3.82 -12.43
N LEU A 66 -6.17 5.07 -12.87
CA LEU A 66 -7.40 5.85 -12.79
C LEU A 66 -7.88 6.08 -14.21
N ASP A 67 -9.12 5.69 -14.48
CA ASP A 67 -9.79 5.86 -15.76
C ASP A 67 -11.05 6.70 -15.54
N GLU A 68 -11.12 7.85 -16.21
CA GLU A 68 -12.23 8.80 -16.18
C GLU A 68 -12.96 8.89 -17.54
N GLY A 69 -12.65 8.00 -18.49
CA GLY A 69 -13.19 8.04 -19.86
C GLY A 69 -12.33 8.84 -20.83
#